data_AF-A0A661CM34-F1
#
_entry.id   AF-A0A661CM34-F1
#
_cell.length_a   1.000
_cell.length_b   1.000
_cell.length_c   1.000
_cell.angle_alpha   90.00
_cell.angle_beta   90.00
_cell.angle_gamma   90.00
#
_symmetry.space_group_name_H-M   'P 1'
#
loop_
_entity.id
_entity.type
_entity.pdbx_description
1 polymer ?
#
loop_
_entity_poly.entity_id
_entity_poly.type
_entity_poly.pdbx_seq_one_letter_code
_entity_poly.pdbx_strand_id
1 'polypeptide(L)'
;MVDVPGGDPIEKIIFKKAPGDDGNLIGNTDHNKYLWGNPAYALAERITHAFALYKWCAAIRGYEGGGLVADLPLHNFYVDDGQLVAKIPTEVAVTDRRENELNELGFITLCYRKGTNEAVFFGGHSTQKPKVYDTDDAT
;
A
#
# COMPACT_ATOMS: atom_id res chain seq x y z
N MET A 1 -38.66 -7.08 18.51
CA MET A 1 -38.93 -7.66 17.18
C MET A 1 -39.29 -6.52 16.24
N VAL A 2 -38.29 -5.99 15.54
CA VAL A 2 -38.44 -5.33 14.24
C VAL A 2 -37.13 -5.61 13.50
N ASP A 3 -37.25 -6.27 12.34
CA ASP A 3 -36.18 -6.67 11.44
C ASP A 3 -35.36 -5.49 10.92
N VAL A 4 -34.04 -5.71 10.78
CA VAL A 4 -33.22 -5.02 9.78
C VAL A 4 -32.83 -6.07 8.73
N PRO A 5 -33.46 -6.07 7.54
CA PRO A 5 -33.18 -7.06 6.52
C PRO A 5 -32.06 -6.57 5.57
N GLY A 6 -31.20 -7.50 5.17
CA GLY A 6 -30.39 -7.38 3.95
C GLY A 6 -29.01 -6.73 4.14
N GLY A 7 -28.04 -7.54 4.53
CA GLY A 7 -26.62 -7.30 4.28
C GLY A 7 -25.97 -8.64 3.95
N ASP A 8 -25.30 -8.72 2.81
CA ASP A 8 -24.89 -9.95 2.13
C ASP A 8 -24.20 -10.99 3.05
N PRO A 9 -24.41 -12.31 2.85
CA PRO A 9 -24.00 -13.30 3.84
C PRO A 9 -22.48 -13.57 3.93
N ILE A 10 -21.62 -12.94 3.13
CA ILE A 10 -20.20 -13.37 3.00
C ILE A 10 -19.18 -12.24 2.69
N GLU A 11 -19.46 -10.96 2.96
CA GLU A 11 -18.60 -9.87 2.44
C GLU A 11 -17.57 -9.23 3.38
N LYS A 12 -17.30 -9.83 4.55
CA LYS A 12 -16.08 -9.47 5.28
C LYS A 12 -15.38 -10.75 5.67
N ILE A 13 -14.19 -10.96 5.11
CA ILE A 13 -13.16 -11.75 5.79
C ILE A 13 -12.92 -11.02 7.12
N ILE A 14 -13.76 -11.33 8.10
CA ILE A 14 -13.53 -10.94 9.48
C ILE A 14 -12.26 -11.70 9.82
N PHE A 15 -11.13 -11.00 9.90
CA PHE A 15 -9.93 -11.48 10.54
C PHE A 15 -10.31 -11.85 11.98
N LYS A 16 -10.77 -13.09 12.18
CA LYS A 16 -11.08 -13.61 13.50
C LYS A 16 -9.73 -13.86 14.14
N LYS A 17 -9.36 -12.97 15.08
CA LYS A 17 -8.18 -13.08 15.94
C LYS A 17 -8.07 -14.52 16.45
N ALA A 18 -6.86 -15.09 16.39
CA ALA A 18 -6.58 -16.43 16.90
C ALA A 18 -7.04 -16.53 18.37
N PRO A 19 -7.79 -17.57 18.77
CA PRO A 19 -8.23 -17.74 20.15
C PRO A 19 -7.04 -18.15 21.00
N GLY A 20 -6.55 -17.24 21.85
CA GLY A 20 -5.43 -17.51 22.75
C GLY A 20 -4.82 -16.29 23.46
N ASP A 21 -5.26 -15.06 23.16
CA ASP A 21 -4.78 -13.85 23.84
C ASP A 21 -5.83 -13.44 24.89
N ASP A 22 -5.47 -13.73 26.12
CA ASP A 22 -6.12 -13.61 27.41
C ASP A 22 -6.52 -12.17 27.77
N GLY A 23 -7.70 -11.71 27.33
CA GLY A 23 -8.49 -10.65 27.99
C GLY A 23 -7.83 -9.27 28.14
N ASN A 24 -6.60 -9.13 27.67
CA ASN A 24 -5.82 -7.93 27.73
C ASN A 24 -5.92 -7.32 26.33
N LEU A 25 -6.54 -6.15 26.22
CA LEU A 25 -6.56 -5.35 25.00
C LEU A 25 -5.17 -4.72 24.77
N ILE A 26 -4.11 -5.50 25.00
CA ILE A 26 -2.72 -5.09 24.84
C ILE A 26 -2.52 -4.66 23.39
N GLY A 27 -2.12 -3.40 23.25
CA GLY A 27 -1.79 -2.75 21.99
C GLY A 27 -1.09 -3.73 21.05
N ASN A 28 -1.77 -4.04 19.94
CA ASN A 28 -1.30 -4.98 18.94
C ASN A 28 -0.23 -4.31 18.06
N THR A 29 0.84 -3.85 18.70
CA THR A 29 1.92 -3.05 18.10
C THR A 29 2.90 -3.95 17.33
N ASP A 30 2.85 -5.27 17.55
CA ASP A 30 3.74 -6.23 16.90
C ASP A 30 3.39 -6.41 15.42
N HIS A 31 4.24 -5.82 14.58
CA HIS A 31 4.14 -5.82 13.14
C HIS A 31 4.17 -7.23 12.53
N ASN A 32 4.81 -8.20 13.20
CA ASN A 32 4.97 -9.56 12.68
C ASN A 32 3.69 -10.40 12.72
N LYS A 33 2.64 -9.93 13.41
CA LYS A 33 1.35 -10.64 13.52
C LYS A 33 0.42 -10.36 12.33
N TYR A 34 0.78 -9.42 11.45
CA TYR A 34 0.02 -9.09 10.26
C TYR A 34 0.41 -9.99 9.10
N LEU A 35 -0.57 -10.32 8.24
CA LEU A 35 -0.31 -11.02 6.99
C LEU A 35 0.14 -10.02 5.93
N TRP A 36 1.44 -9.84 5.78
CA TRP A 36 2.03 -8.96 4.78
C TRP A 36 2.00 -9.59 3.39
N GLY A 37 1.46 -8.83 2.43
CA GLY A 37 1.47 -9.19 1.02
C GLY A 37 2.69 -8.61 0.30
N ASN A 38 3.09 -9.23 -0.81
CA ASN A 38 4.18 -8.70 -1.62
C ASN A 38 3.69 -7.50 -2.47
N PRO A 39 4.33 -6.32 -2.39
CA PRO A 39 3.95 -5.14 -3.17
C PRO A 39 4.10 -5.32 -4.69
N ALA A 40 4.85 -6.31 -5.15
CA ALA A 40 4.95 -6.65 -6.58
C ALA A 40 3.59 -7.03 -7.18
N TYR A 41 2.68 -7.63 -6.40
CA TYR A 41 1.33 -7.93 -6.88
C TYR A 41 0.50 -6.67 -7.08
N ALA A 42 0.65 -5.67 -6.20
CA ALA A 42 0.00 -4.38 -6.38
C ALA A 42 0.53 -3.67 -7.63
N LEU A 43 1.85 -3.70 -7.87
CA LEU A 43 2.42 -3.15 -9.10
C LEU A 43 1.93 -3.86 -10.37
N ALA A 44 1.85 -5.19 -10.34
CA ALA A 44 1.32 -5.98 -11.46
C ALA A 44 -0.15 -5.64 -11.74
N GLU A 45 -0.96 -5.46 -10.70
CA GLU A 45 -2.35 -5.03 -10.81
C GLU A 45 -2.44 -3.65 -11.50
N ARG A 46 -1.58 -2.69 -11.17
CA ARG A 46 -1.47 -1.40 -11.89
C ARG A 46 -1.08 -1.56 -13.36
N ILE A 47 -0.14 -2.44 -13.68
CA ILE A 47 0.23 -2.74 -15.08
C ILE A 47 -0.96 -3.29 -15.86
N THR A 48 -1.68 -4.27 -15.30
CA THR A 48 -2.85 -4.85 -15.96
C THR A 48 -3.99 -3.86 -16.12
N HIS A 49 -4.19 -2.98 -15.13
CA HIS A 49 -5.19 -1.92 -15.18
C HIS A 49 -4.86 -0.88 -16.27
N ALA A 50 -3.61 -0.44 -16.37
CA ALA A 50 -3.16 0.46 -17.43
C ALA A 50 -3.39 -0.15 -18.82
N PHE A 51 -3.04 -1.43 -18.98
CA PHE A 51 -3.32 -2.16 -20.23
C PHE A 51 -4.82 -2.30 -20.51
N ALA A 52 -5.65 -2.54 -19.50
CA ALA A 52 -7.09 -2.66 -19.69
C ALA A 52 -7.71 -1.37 -20.23
N LEU A 53 -7.32 -0.21 -19.66
CA LEU A 53 -7.84 1.10 -20.01
C LEU A 53 -7.26 1.66 -21.32
N TYR A 54 -5.93 1.61 -21.47
CA TYR A 54 -5.21 2.31 -22.54
C TYR A 54 -4.61 1.38 -23.59
N LYS A 55 -4.69 0.06 -23.40
CA LYS A 55 -3.98 -0.96 -24.22
C LYS A 55 -2.47 -0.76 -24.22
N TRP A 56 -1.95 -0.01 -23.24
CA TRP A 56 -0.55 0.32 -23.08
C TRP A 56 -0.19 0.45 -21.59
N CYS A 57 1.01 0.04 -21.20
CA CYS A 57 1.41 -0.11 -19.79
C CYS A 57 2.16 1.11 -19.21
N ALA A 58 2.07 2.29 -19.83
CA ALA A 58 2.81 3.47 -19.34
C ALA A 58 2.16 4.13 -18.12
N ALA A 59 0.83 4.01 -17.98
CA ALA A 59 0.06 4.67 -16.92
C ALA A 59 0.07 3.87 -15.61
N ILE A 60 1.26 3.67 -15.04
CA ILE A 60 1.48 2.85 -13.83
C ILE A 60 2.13 3.61 -12.67
N ARG A 61 2.33 4.92 -12.83
CA ARG A 61 3.07 5.78 -11.90
C ARG A 61 2.38 7.11 -11.66
N GLY A 62 2.61 7.70 -10.49
CA GLY A 62 2.01 8.95 -10.04
C GLY A 62 0.59 8.79 -9.50
N TYR A 63 0.18 9.71 -8.64
CA TYR A 63 -1.13 9.69 -7.98
C TYR A 63 -2.29 9.69 -9.01
N GLU A 64 -2.27 10.64 -9.94
CA GLU A 64 -3.26 10.74 -11.02
C GLU A 64 -2.83 10.01 -12.30
N GLY A 65 -1.57 9.57 -12.38
CA GLY A 65 -0.97 8.92 -13.55
C GLY A 65 -1.16 7.40 -13.61
N GLY A 66 -2.00 6.85 -12.74
CA GLY A 66 -2.33 5.42 -12.70
C GLY A 66 -1.51 4.57 -11.72
N GLY A 67 -0.64 5.19 -10.92
CA GLY A 67 0.14 4.51 -9.87
C GLY A 67 -0.57 4.37 -8.53
N LEU A 68 -1.81 4.87 -8.40
CA LEU A 68 -2.63 4.77 -7.19
C LEU A 68 -3.13 3.34 -6.97
N VAL A 69 -2.80 2.79 -5.79
CA VAL A 69 -3.34 1.57 -5.21
C VAL A 69 -4.33 1.99 -4.12
N ALA A 70 -5.61 1.82 -4.40
CA ALA A 70 -6.70 2.17 -3.50
C ALA A 70 -7.18 0.95 -2.71
N ASP A 71 -7.99 1.22 -1.69
CA ASP A 71 -8.69 0.21 -0.89
C ASP A 71 -7.78 -0.80 -0.17
N LEU A 72 -6.66 -0.30 0.38
CA LEU A 72 -5.79 -1.13 1.21
C LEU A 72 -6.44 -1.44 2.57
N PRO A 73 -6.25 -2.65 3.11
CA PRO A 73 -6.76 -3.00 4.43
C PRO A 73 -6.23 -2.05 5.52
N LEU A 74 -7.15 -1.36 6.20
CA LEU A 74 -6.84 -0.52 7.36
C LEU A 74 -7.30 -1.20 8.65
N HIS A 75 -6.38 -1.31 9.61
CA HIS A 75 -6.66 -1.81 10.94
C HIS A 75 -6.63 -0.65 11.94
N ASN A 76 -7.79 -0.29 12.48
CA ASN A 76 -7.91 0.73 13.52
C ASN A 76 -7.92 0.06 14.90
N PHE A 77 -7.13 0.56 15.83
CA PHE A 77 -7.05 0.06 17.20
C PHE A 77 -7.00 1.23 18.18
N TYR A 78 -7.38 0.96 19.42
CA TYR A 78 -7.31 1.94 20.51
C TYR A 78 -5.94 1.84 21.19
N VAL A 79 -5.33 2.99 21.44
CA VAL A 79 -4.15 3.10 22.30
C VAL A 79 -4.60 3.28 23.75
N ASP A 80 -3.72 3.02 24.72
CA ASP A 80 -4.00 3.12 26.16
C ASP A 80 -4.57 4.49 26.59
N ASP A 81 -4.30 5.55 25.81
CA ASP A 81 -4.85 6.91 26.00
C ASP A 81 -6.28 7.09 25.43
N GLY A 82 -6.94 6.01 25.01
CA GLY A 82 -8.29 6.02 24.41
C GLY A 82 -8.36 6.59 22.99
N GLN A 83 -7.23 7.01 22.41
CA GLN A 83 -7.16 7.52 21.05
C GLN A 83 -7.28 6.38 20.02
N LEU A 84 -8.12 6.58 19.01
CA LEU A 84 -8.24 5.67 17.87
C LEU A 84 -7.09 5.93 16.89
N VAL A 85 -6.23 4.94 16.69
CA VAL A 85 -5.08 5.03 15.78
C VAL A 85 -5.21 3.96 14.70
N ALA A 86 -4.95 4.36 13.45
CA ALA A 86 -4.88 3.44 12.32
C ALA A 86 -3.46 2.90 12.16
N LYS A 87 -3.31 1.58 12.05
CA LYS A 87 -2.07 0.97 11.57
C LYS A 87 -1.92 1.29 10.10
N ILE A 88 -0.71 1.71 9.71
CA ILE A 88 -0.38 1.94 8.31
C ILE A 88 -0.50 0.62 7.51
N PRO A 89 -1.06 0.67 6.28
CA PRO A 89 -1.25 -0.50 5.44
C PRO A 89 0.04 -0.95 4.73
N THR A 90 1.08 -0.11 4.73
CA THR A 90 2.44 -0.48 4.32
C THR A 90 3.30 -0.75 5.54
N GLU A 91 4.37 -1.53 5.39
CA GLU A 91 5.22 -1.86 6.53
C GLU A 91 5.94 -0.65 7.14
N VAL A 92 6.29 0.30 6.28
CA VAL A 92 6.99 1.53 6.63
C VAL A 92 6.33 2.70 5.90
N ALA A 93 6.20 3.83 6.60
CA ALA A 93 5.85 5.10 5.99
C ALA A 93 7.10 5.72 5.36
N VAL A 94 7.17 5.67 4.03
CA VAL A 94 8.26 6.29 3.24
C VAL A 94 7.90 7.75 2.97
N THR A 95 8.83 8.66 3.24
CA THR A 95 8.67 10.08 2.91
C THR A 95 9.10 10.36 1.48
N ASP A 96 8.60 11.43 0.86
CA ASP A 96 8.93 11.80 -0.52
C ASP A 96 10.44 11.90 -0.78
N ARG A 97 11.20 12.40 0.20
CA ARG A 97 12.68 12.46 0.11
C ARG A 97 13.31 11.07 0.02
N ARG A 98 12.81 10.11 0.81
CA ARG A 98 13.30 8.73 0.81
C ARG A 98 12.84 7.96 -0.42
N GLU A 99 11.63 8.24 -0.90
CA GLU A 99 11.11 7.74 -2.18
C GLU A 99 12.08 8.12 -3.31
N ASN A 100 12.46 9.41 -3.41
CA ASN A 100 13.36 9.86 -4.46
C ASN A 100 14.76 9.21 -4.35
N GLU A 101 15.33 9.11 -3.14
CA GLU A 101 16.60 8.41 -2.91
C GLU A 101 16.55 6.93 -3.32
N LEU A 102 15.43 6.25 -3.04
CA LEU A 102 15.24 4.84 -3.41
C LEU A 102 15.03 4.69 -4.93
N ASN A 103 14.33 5.63 -5.56
CA ASN A 103 14.11 5.65 -6.99
C ASN A 103 15.42 5.89 -7.77
N GLU A 104 16.33 6.73 -7.25
CA GLU A 104 17.70 6.90 -7.79
C GLU A 104 18.54 5.61 -7.71
N LEU A 105 18.27 4.77 -6.70
CA LEU A 105 18.90 3.46 -6.55
C LEU A 105 18.22 2.34 -7.37
N GLY A 106 17.15 2.66 -8.11
CA GLY A 106 16.42 1.71 -8.94
C GLY A 106 15.42 0.83 -8.18
N PHE A 107 14.93 1.30 -7.04
CA PHE A 107 13.82 0.66 -6.32
C PHE A 107 12.48 1.31 -6.70
N ILE A 108 11.45 0.48 -6.73
CA ILE A 108 10.06 0.93 -6.89
C ILE A 108 9.39 0.86 -5.52
N THR A 109 8.99 2.02 -5.00
CA THR A 109 8.47 2.15 -3.64
C THR A 109 6.97 2.44 -3.63
N LEU A 110 6.25 1.77 -2.74
CA LEU A 110 4.83 2.02 -2.48
C LEU A 110 4.67 3.01 -1.33
N CYS A 111 4.32 4.24 -1.66
CA CYS A 111 4.23 5.33 -0.69
C CYS A 111 2.81 5.47 -0.16
N TYR A 112 2.64 5.19 1.14
CA TYR A 112 1.37 5.33 1.84
C TYR A 112 1.01 6.80 2.07
N ARG A 113 -0.24 7.15 1.80
CA ARG A 113 -0.78 8.48 2.11
C ARG A 113 -1.33 8.49 3.53
N LYS A 114 -0.77 9.36 4.36
CA LYS A 114 -1.15 9.47 5.78
C LYS A 114 -2.66 9.74 5.95
N GLY A 115 -3.33 8.83 6.64
CA GLY A 115 -4.72 8.97 7.07
C GLY A 115 -5.75 8.47 6.05
N THR A 116 -5.32 7.89 4.93
CA THR A 116 -6.22 7.25 3.96
C THR A 116 -5.92 5.75 3.87
N ASN A 117 -6.67 4.99 3.07
CA ASN A 117 -6.38 3.60 2.73
C ASN A 117 -5.67 3.49 1.37
N GLU A 118 -4.91 4.51 1.00
CA GLU A 118 -4.32 4.65 -0.32
C GLU A 118 -2.81 4.61 -0.24
N ALA A 119 -2.18 4.02 -1.26
CA ALA A 119 -0.76 4.12 -1.49
C ALA A 119 -0.47 4.33 -2.98
N VAL A 120 0.71 4.86 -3.30
CA VAL A 120 1.04 5.29 -4.65
C VAL A 120 2.44 4.86 -5.03
N PHE A 121 2.59 4.34 -6.25
CA PHE A 121 3.88 4.24 -6.92
C PHE A 121 4.19 5.55 -7.63
N PHE A 122 5.16 6.32 -7.14
CA PHE A 122 5.57 7.58 -7.79
C PHE A 122 6.61 7.35 -8.89
N GLY A 123 7.60 6.51 -8.59
CA GLY A 123 8.62 6.05 -9.53
C GLY A 123 8.28 4.75 -10.25
N GLY A 124 9.19 4.36 -11.15
CA GLY A 124 9.12 3.13 -11.94
C GLY A 124 10.48 2.80 -12.56
N HIS A 125 11.57 3.22 -11.91
CA HIS A 125 12.91 3.01 -12.41
C HIS A 125 13.29 1.54 -12.25
N SER A 126 13.98 1.01 -13.25
CA SER A 126 14.56 -0.32 -13.14
C SER A 126 15.82 -0.27 -12.27
N THR A 127 16.34 -1.43 -11.91
CA THR A 127 17.62 -1.54 -11.19
C THR A 127 18.85 -1.17 -12.04
N GLN A 128 18.65 -0.83 -13.32
CA GLN A 128 19.73 -0.44 -14.21
C GLN A 128 20.21 0.97 -13.86
N LYS A 129 21.47 1.09 -13.46
CA LYS A 129 22.12 2.39 -13.31
C LYS A 129 22.36 3.02 -14.68
N PRO A 130 21.83 4.23 -14.96
CA PRO A 130 22.10 4.94 -16.22
C PRO A 130 23.60 5.17 -16.39
N LYS A 131 24.11 4.92 -17.61
CA LYS A 131 25.49 5.23 -17.95
C LYS A 131 25.59 6.71 -18.27
N VAL A 132 26.66 7.34 -17.82
CA VAL A 132 26.96 8.74 -18.19
C VAL A 132 27.63 8.72 -19.55
N TYR A 133 27.12 9.53 -20.47
CA TYR A 133 27.68 9.73 -21.80
C TYR A 133 28.06 11.19 -21.99
N ASP A 134 28.88 11.46 -23.00
CA ASP A 134 29.44 12.80 -23.24
C ASP A 134 28.46 13.77 -23.91
N THR A 135 27.41 13.24 -24.56
CA THR A 135 26.38 14.04 -25.26
C THR A 135 25.05 13.97 -24.53
N ASP A 136 24.38 15.12 -24.40
CA ASP A 136 23.09 15.24 -23.71
C ASP A 136 22.02 14.30 -24.29
N ASP A 137 21.96 14.12 -25.60
CA ASP A 137 20.99 13.22 -26.26
C ASP A 137 21.20 11.73 -25.92
N ALA A 138 22.37 11.36 -25.40
CA ALA A 138 22.72 9.98 -25.05
C ALA A 138 22.56 9.67 -23.55
N THR A 139 22.35 10.69 -22.72
CA THR A 139 22.24 10.58 -21.25
C THR A 139 20.78 10.53 -20.82
#